data_AF-M0DZL4-F1
#
_entry.id   AF-M0DZL4-F1
#
_cell.length_a   1.000
_cell.length_b   1.000
_cell.length_c   1.000
_cell.angle_alpha   90.00
_cell.angle_beta   90.00
_cell.angle_gamma   90.00
#
_symmetry.space_group_name_H-M   'P 1'
#
loop_
_entity.id
_entity.type
_entity.pdbx_description
1 polymer ?
#
loop_
_entity_poly.entity_id
_entity_poly.type
_entity_poly.pdbx_seq_one_letter_code
_entity_poly.pdbx_strand_id
1 'polypeptide(L)' 'MDVICCPLDKAALDLDVDDEDDDEVLAGTLTCTECGETYPIEDGIPNLLPPDMREEAAA' A
#
# COMPACT_ATOMS: atom_id res chain seq x y z
N MET A 1 -5.28 15.76 1.85
CA MET A 1 -4.22 14.72 1.77
C MET A 1 -4.52 13.97 0.49
N ASP A 2 -3.97 14.47 -0.62
CA ASP A 2 -4.51 14.27 -1.97
C ASP A 2 -3.59 13.42 -2.86
N VAL A 3 -2.94 12.37 -2.33
CA VAL A 3 -1.81 11.76 -3.07
C VAL A 3 -1.87 10.24 -3.25
N ILE A 4 -2.52 9.46 -2.38
CA ILE A 4 -2.52 8.00 -2.53
C ILE A 4 -3.95 7.50 -2.82
N CYS A 5 -4.17 7.14 -4.08
CA CYS A 5 -5.39 6.51 -4.57
C CYS A 5 -5.01 5.14 -5.17
N CYS A 6 -5.96 4.22 -5.22
CA CYS A 6 -5.70 2.92 -5.82
C CYS A 6 -5.31 3.06 -7.32
N PRO A 7 -4.24 2.39 -7.78
CA PRO A 7 -3.77 2.49 -9.17
C PRO A 7 -4.75 1.89 -10.20
N LEU A 8 -5.71 1.06 -9.77
CA LEU A 8 -6.66 0.40 -10.66
C LEU A 8 -7.91 1.26 -10.94
N ASP A 9 -8.51 1.81 -9.88
CA ASP A 9 -9.83 2.45 -9.92
C ASP A 9 -9.82 3.90 -9.39
N LYS A 10 -8.69 4.36 -8.84
CA LYS A 10 -8.50 5.68 -8.21
C LYS A 10 -9.39 5.92 -6.99
N ALA A 11 -9.87 4.85 -6.37
CA ALA A 11 -10.61 4.91 -5.12
C ALA A 11 -9.70 5.28 -3.94
N ALA A 12 -10.35 5.56 -2.80
CA ALA A 12 -9.66 5.80 -1.54
C ALA A 12 -9.01 4.51 -1.02
N LEU A 13 -7.82 4.66 -0.44
CA LEU A 13 -7.11 3.59 0.26
C LEU A 13 -7.19 3.85 1.75
N ASP A 14 -7.52 2.80 2.49
CA ASP A 14 -7.50 2.78 3.95
C ASP A 14 -6.10 2.35 4.40
N LEU A 15 -5.44 3.17 5.21
CA LEU A 15 -4.09 2.92 5.71
C LEU A 15 -4.17 2.30 7.10
N ASP A 16 -3.73 1.06 7.22
CA ASP A 16 -3.48 0.38 8.49
C ASP A 16 -1.99 0.50 8.80
N VAL A 17 -1.64 1.04 9.97
CA VAL A 17 -0.24 1.25 10.39
C VAL A 17 0.09 0.18 11.43
N ASP A 18 1.07 -0.66 11.11
CA ASP A 18 1.59 -1.66 12.04
C ASP A 18 2.74 -1.10 12.88
N ASP A 19 3.63 -0.32 12.26
CA ASP A 19 4.83 0.24 12.89
C ASP A 19 5.11 1.65 12.33
N GLU A 20 5.26 2.65 13.20
CA GLU A 20 5.55 4.04 12.86
C GLU A 20 6.68 4.61 13.75
N ASP A 21 7.57 5.41 13.16
CA ASP A 21 8.71 6.06 13.84
C ASP A 21 8.80 7.52 13.40
N ASP A 22 8.76 8.46 14.36
CA ASP A 22 8.97 9.91 14.14
C ASP A 22 8.27 10.50 12.88
N ASP A 23 6.96 10.21 12.72
CA ASP A 23 6.09 10.61 11.59
C ASP A 23 6.27 9.81 10.27
N GLU A 24 7.10 8.76 10.25
CA GLU A 24 7.26 7.84 9.11
C GLU A 24 6.64 6.46 9.41
N VAL A 25 5.78 5.97 8.52
CA VAL A 25 5.18 4.63 8.65
C VAL A 25 6.18 3.59 8.18
N LEU A 26 6.84 2.87 9.09
CA LEU A 26 7.82 1.84 8.79
C LEU A 26 7.17 0.56 8.24
N ALA A 27 6.02 0.16 8.79
CA ALA A 27 5.26 -1.00 8.36
C ALA A 27 3.76 -0.74 8.45
N GLY A 28 3.00 -1.36 7.54
CA GLY A 28 1.56 -1.22 7.48
C GLY A 28 0.96 -1.83 6.22
N THR A 29 -0.33 -1.61 6.01
CA THR A 29 -1.06 -2.11 4.83
C THR A 29 -2.04 -1.06 4.32
N LEU A 30 -1.98 -0.76 3.03
CA LEU A 30 -2.97 0.06 2.34
C LEU A 30 -4.02 -0.85 1.70
N THR A 31 -5.28 -0.72 2.11
CA THR A 31 -6.40 -1.52 1.57
C THR A 31 -7.33 -0.66 0.74
N CYS A 32 -7.61 -1.03 -0.50
CA CYS A 32 -8.60 -0.32 -1.31
C CYS A 32 -10.01 -0.65 -0.86
N THR A 33 -10.82 0.39 -0.60
CA THR A 33 -12.21 0.21 -0.15
C THR A 33 -13.15 -0.26 -1.27
N GLU A 34 -12.77 -0.11 -2.53
CA GLU A 34 -13.61 -0.45 -3.69
C GLU A 34 -13.22 -1.80 -4.31
N CYS A 35 -11.95 -1.97 -4.70
CA CYS A 35 -11.48 -3.22 -5.31
C CYS A 35 -11.04 -4.29 -4.30
N GLY A 36 -10.79 -3.92 -3.04
CA GLY A 36 -10.35 -4.83 -1.98
C GLY A 36 -8.88 -5.25 -2.07
N GLU A 37 -8.08 -4.64 -2.94
CA GLU A 37 -6.66 -4.90 -3.07
C GLU A 37 -5.87 -4.39 -1.87
N THR A 38 -4.87 -5.16 -1.43
CA THR A 38 -3.99 -4.82 -0.31
C THR A 38 -2.54 -4.60 -0.77
N TYR A 39 -1.98 -3.48 -0.34
CA TYR A 39 -0.63 -3.04 -0.66
C TYR A 39 0.17 -2.95 0.64
N PRO A 40 1.09 -3.90 0.90
CA PRO A 40 1.90 -3.89 2.11
C PRO A 40 2.92 -2.74 2.06
N ILE A 41 3.25 -2.22 3.23
CA ILE A 41 4.29 -1.22 3.47
C ILE A 41 5.40 -1.92 4.23
N GLU A 42 6.61 -1.88 3.69
CA GLU A 42 7.81 -2.46 4.30
C GLU A 42 8.96 -1.45 4.19
N ASP A 43 9.69 -1.23 5.28
CA ASP A 43 10.85 -0.31 5.32
C ASP A 43 10.47 1.15 4.92
N GLY A 44 9.24 1.57 5.24
CA GLY A 44 8.74 2.89 4.82
C GLY A 44 8.24 2.98 3.37
N ILE A 45 8.33 1.89 2.60
CA ILE A 45 8.02 1.89 1.16
C ILE A 45 6.70 1.13 0.90
N PRO A 46 5.61 1.82 0.55
CA PRO A 46 4.35 1.17 0.17
C PRO A 46 4.48 0.49 -1.21
N ASN A 47 4.25 -0.82 -1.25
CA ASN A 47 4.29 -1.60 -2.49
C ASN A 47 2.94 -1.52 -3.24
N LEU A 48 2.75 -0.45 -4.02
CA LEU A 48 1.56 -0.21 -4.84
C LEU A 48 1.54 -1.00 -6.17
N LEU A 49 2.43 -1.98 -6.36
CA LEU A 49 2.42 -2.79 -7.58
C LEU A 49 1.20 -3.72 -7.56
N PRO A 50 0.51 -3.90 -8.71
CA PRO A 50 -0.54 -4.90 -8.81
C PRO A 50 0.03 -6.30 -8.50
N PRO A 51 -0.75 -7.19 -7.87
CA PRO A 51 -0.30 -8.51 -7.44
C PRO A 51 0.28 -9.33 -8.62
N ASP A 52 -0.27 -9.19 -9.83
CA ASP A 52 0.23 -9.84 -11.05
C ASP A 52 1.69 -9.50 -11.41
N MET A 53 2.23 -8.40 -10.88
CA MET A 53 3.63 -7.98 -11.12
C MET A 53 4.54 -8.15 -9.90
N ARG A 54 3.98 -8.47 -8.72
CA ARG A 54 4.78 -8.70 -7.50
C ARG A 54 5.50 -10.05 -7.50
N GLU A 55 4.99 -11.04 -8.23
CA GLU A 55 5.63 -12.37 -8.34
C GLU A 55 6.99 -12.34 -9.08
N GLU A 56 7.29 -11.31 -9.88
CA GLU A 56 8.54 -11.27 -10.65
C GLU A 56 9.74 -10.73 -9.85
N ALA A 57 9.52 -10.11 -8.68
CA ALA A 57 10.58 -9.58 -7.81
C ALA A 57 11.06 -10.58 -6.74
N ALA A 58 10.42 -11.75 -6.62
CA ALA A 58 10.77 -12.80 -5.65
C ALA A 58 11.68 -13.90 -6.22
N ALA A 59 12.29 -13.71 -7.40
CA ALA A 59 13.19 -14.68 -8.05
C ALA A 59 14.67 -14.36 -7.84
#